data_AF-A0AB38WWX6-F1
#
_entry.id   AF-A0AB38WWX6-F1
#
_cell.length_a   1.000
_cell.length_b   1.000
_cell.length_c   1.000
_cell.angle_alpha   90.00
_cell.angle_beta   90.00
_cell.angle_gamma   90.00
#
_symmetry.space_group_name_H-M   'P 1'
#
loop_
_entity.id
_entity.type
_entity.pdbx_description
1 polymer ?
#
loop_
_entity_poly.entity_id
_entity_poly.type
_entity_poly.pdbx_seq_one_letter_code
_entity_poly.pdbx_strand_id
1 'polypeptide(L)'
;MLKSCWIISVVIGLVAISAIGWGIYGTGLTLGEVKAKNTYHTSRYAIDAVDQIDRLCLKGDPANISECVVEVVKATNENQRAQDDLEAQTKMAQWAFFSVLSSCFGLILLGFTLRYTKKAADAAAELYELESQPFLSLEVIDGANFRIIDGKAGFVRDDEFKEGPLFCKIINGGRSSAIATRIHREWSFCEKGSPPAITIGDPDDRKNPVDNSKRDFLTSIPVGAQSSSPPITTFNDQTSICLEPKNAYFHGFVEFSDASGRRRGRTGFCFVFLPSISSRGMSVGFPEDTKGHWYYNKIDD
;
A
#
# COMPACT_ATOMS: atom_id res chain seq x y z
N MET A 1 0.61 -5.90 14.41
CA MET A 1 1.11 -4.51 14.57
C MET A 1 0.03 -3.42 14.46
N LEU A 2 -1.09 -3.61 13.74
CA LEU A 2 -2.11 -2.54 13.59
C LEU A 2 -2.88 -2.15 14.88
N LYS A 3 -3.02 -3.05 15.87
CA LYS A 3 -3.84 -2.78 17.08
C LYS A 3 -3.25 -1.72 18.03
N SER A 4 -1.98 -1.34 17.90
CA SER A 4 -1.36 -0.34 18.78
C SER A 4 -1.37 1.08 18.21
N CYS A 5 -1.46 1.25 16.88
CA CYS A 5 -1.43 2.58 16.26
C CYS A 5 -2.66 3.43 16.61
N TRP A 6 -3.86 2.85 16.69
CA TRP A 6 -5.07 3.63 17.00
C TRP A 6 -5.07 4.15 18.45
N ILE A 7 -4.51 3.39 19.40
CA ILE A 7 -4.38 3.81 20.80
C ILE A 7 -3.47 5.04 20.89
N ILE A 8 -2.34 5.03 20.18
CA ILE A 8 -1.40 6.17 20.16
C ILE A 8 -2.09 7.41 19.58
N SER A 9 -2.84 7.28 18.48
CA SER A 9 -3.58 8.40 17.90
C SER A 9 -4.66 8.97 18.85
N VAL A 10 -5.38 8.10 19.57
CA VAL A 10 -6.39 8.53 20.55
C VAL A 10 -5.74 9.25 21.74
N VAL A 11 -4.62 8.74 22.25
CA VAL A 11 -3.88 9.37 23.35
C VAL A 11 -3.33 10.74 22.93
N ILE A 12 -2.75 10.86 21.73
CA ILE A 12 -2.28 12.15 21.20
C ILE A 12 -3.44 13.13 21.05
N GLY A 13 -4.58 12.69 20.53
CA GLY A 13 -5.79 13.51 20.39
C GLY A 13 -6.30 14.02 21.74
N LEU A 14 -6.36 13.15 22.75
CA LEU A 14 -6.77 13.52 24.11
C LEU A 14 -5.80 14.53 24.75
N VAL A 15 -4.49 14.29 24.66
CA VAL A 15 -3.47 15.23 25.18
C VAL A 15 -3.57 16.59 24.50
N ALA A 16 -3.79 16.63 23.18
CA ALA A 16 -3.97 17.88 22.44
C ALA A 16 -5.23 18.64 22.90
N ILE A 17 -6.36 17.95 23.07
CA ILE A 17 -7.61 18.56 23.57
C ILE A 17 -7.42 19.09 24.99
N SER A 18 -6.77 18.31 25.86
CA SER A 18 -6.46 18.75 27.23
C SER A 18 -5.55 19.97 27.26
N ALA A 19 -4.50 20.01 26.43
CA ALA A 19 -3.61 21.16 26.33
C ALA A 19 -4.31 22.42 25.81
N ILE A 20 -5.19 22.27 24.81
CA ILE A 20 -6.02 23.38 24.30
C ILE A 20 -6.98 23.86 25.39
N GLY A 21 -7.67 22.95 26.07
CA GLY A 21 -8.57 23.28 27.17
C GLY A 21 -7.86 24.02 28.30
N TRP A 22 -6.65 23.60 28.66
CA TRP A 22 -5.85 24.25 29.69
C TRP A 22 -5.36 25.63 29.25
N GLY A 23 -4.96 25.76 27.97
CA GLY A 23 -4.60 27.04 27.36
C GLY A 23 -5.75 28.03 27.41
N ILE A 24 -6.95 27.64 26.97
CA ILE A 24 -8.17 28.47 26.99
C ILE A 24 -8.55 28.86 28.43
N TYR A 25 -8.47 27.92 29.38
CA TYR A 25 -8.78 28.18 30.77
C TYR A 25 -7.81 29.18 31.39
N GLY A 26 -6.50 29.01 31.15
CA GLY A 26 -5.46 29.92 31.64
C GLY A 26 -5.59 31.33 31.07
N THR A 27 -5.75 31.47 29.75
CA THR A 27 -5.99 32.79 29.15
C THR A 27 -7.30 33.40 29.63
N GLY A 28 -8.37 32.61 29.80
CA GLY A 28 -9.65 33.08 30.31
C GLY A 28 -9.56 33.68 31.72
N LEU A 29 -8.83 33.03 32.63
CA LEU A 29 -8.60 33.55 33.98
C LEU A 29 -7.82 34.87 33.97
N THR A 30 -6.72 34.93 33.22
CA THR A 30 -5.91 36.16 33.12
C THR A 30 -6.69 37.32 32.50
N LEU A 31 -7.50 37.06 31.46
CA LEU A 31 -8.38 38.07 30.87
C LEU A 31 -9.42 38.57 31.87
N GLY A 32 -10.00 37.67 32.68
CA GLY A 32 -10.95 38.04 33.73
C GLY A 32 -10.35 39.00 34.76
N GLU A 33 -9.15 38.69 35.25
CA GLU A 33 -8.44 39.55 36.22
C GLU A 33 -8.04 40.90 35.61
N VAL A 34 -7.54 40.91 34.38
CA VAL A 34 -7.18 42.16 33.68
C VAL A 34 -8.42 43.02 33.47
N LYS A 35 -9.55 42.42 33.04
CA LYS A 35 -10.79 43.15 32.83
C LYS A 35 -11.37 43.70 34.14
N ALA A 36 -11.29 42.93 35.22
CA ALA A 36 -11.69 43.39 36.55
C ALA A 36 -10.83 44.56 37.05
N LYS A 37 -9.50 44.47 36.90
CA LYS A 37 -8.57 45.56 37.23
C LYS A 37 -8.79 46.79 36.35
N ASN A 38 -8.98 46.62 35.04
CA ASN A 38 -9.26 47.73 34.15
C ASN A 38 -10.53 48.45 34.59
N THR A 39 -11.65 47.73 34.79
CA THR A 39 -12.92 48.33 35.24
C THR A 39 -12.76 49.09 36.56
N TYR A 40 -12.00 48.52 37.50
CA TYR A 40 -11.68 49.18 38.77
C TYR A 40 -10.88 50.48 38.54
N HIS A 41 -9.82 50.45 37.74
CA HIS A 41 -9.03 51.63 37.43
C HIS A 41 -9.83 52.70 36.67
N THR A 42 -10.67 52.34 35.70
CA THR A 42 -11.50 53.33 34.97
C THR A 42 -12.46 54.05 35.90
N SER A 43 -13.11 53.32 36.82
CA SER A 43 -13.98 53.94 37.83
C SER A 43 -13.21 54.86 38.77
N ARG A 44 -11.97 54.52 39.13
CA ARG A 44 -11.14 55.35 40.00
C ARG A 44 -10.62 56.59 39.29
N TYR A 45 -10.24 56.50 38.01
CA TYR A 45 -9.82 57.67 37.22
C TYR A 45 -10.96 58.67 37.03
N ALA A 46 -12.20 58.20 36.87
CA ALA A 46 -13.36 59.11 36.82
C ALA A 46 -13.53 59.88 38.14
N ILE A 47 -13.31 59.22 39.28
CA ILE A 47 -13.39 59.85 40.61
C ILE A 47 -12.20 60.80 40.85
N ASP A 48 -10.98 60.38 40.53
CA ASP A 48 -9.77 61.17 40.69
C ASP A 48 -9.77 62.40 39.76
N ALA A 49 -10.34 62.30 38.55
CA ALA A 49 -10.50 63.44 37.65
C ALA A 49 -11.45 64.49 38.24
N VAL A 50 -12.54 64.08 38.89
CA VAL A 50 -13.46 65.01 39.58
C VAL A 50 -12.77 65.68 40.76
N ASP A 51 -12.03 64.93 41.60
CA ASP A 51 -11.28 65.52 42.73
C ASP A 51 -10.14 66.44 42.25
N GLN A 52 -9.48 66.13 41.13
CA GLN A 52 -8.48 67.02 40.53
C GLN A 52 -9.09 68.31 39.99
N ILE A 53 -10.26 68.24 39.34
CA ILE A 53 -10.99 69.44 38.88
C ILE A 53 -11.37 70.31 40.09
N ASP A 54 -11.92 69.71 41.15
CA ASP A 54 -12.29 70.43 42.37
C ASP A 54 -11.08 71.08 43.06
N ARG A 55 -9.94 70.38 43.11
CA ARG A 55 -8.75 70.90 43.80
C ARG A 55 -7.97 71.92 43.00
N LEU A 56 -7.76 71.67 41.71
CA LEU A 56 -6.88 72.48 40.85
C LEU A 56 -7.63 73.62 40.18
N CYS A 57 -8.88 73.38 39.73
CA CYS A 57 -9.62 74.38 38.96
C CYS A 57 -10.49 75.29 39.84
N LEU A 58 -11.14 74.78 40.90
CA LEU A 58 -12.01 75.63 41.76
C LEU A 58 -11.26 76.54 42.74
N LYS A 59 -9.99 76.25 43.02
CA LYS A 59 -9.13 77.10 43.87
C LYS A 59 -8.34 78.16 43.08
N GLY A 60 -8.42 78.14 41.76
CA GLY A 60 -7.73 79.05 40.86
C GLY A 60 -8.53 80.32 40.52
N ASP A 61 -7.95 81.16 39.67
CA ASP A 61 -8.59 82.40 39.18
C ASP A 61 -9.86 82.05 38.38
N PRO A 62 -11.05 82.60 38.73
CA PRO A 62 -12.31 82.25 38.08
C PRO A 62 -12.33 82.49 36.57
N ALA A 63 -11.45 83.35 36.05
CA ALA A 63 -11.32 83.57 34.61
C ALA A 63 -10.77 82.35 33.83
N ASN A 64 -10.04 81.43 34.47
CA ASN A 64 -9.30 80.34 33.81
C ASN A 64 -9.87 78.93 34.09
N ILE A 65 -11.03 78.82 34.74
CA ILE A 65 -11.62 77.53 35.14
C ILE A 65 -11.92 76.64 33.92
N SER A 66 -12.43 77.24 32.83
CA SER A 66 -12.78 76.49 31.62
C SER A 66 -11.56 75.86 30.94
N GLU A 67 -10.44 76.59 30.89
CA GLU A 67 -9.19 76.12 30.30
C GLU A 67 -8.57 75.00 31.15
N CYS A 68 -8.57 75.15 32.47
CA CYS A 68 -8.13 74.11 33.40
C CYS A 68 -8.95 72.81 33.27
N VAL A 69 -10.28 72.91 33.18
CA VAL A 69 -11.14 71.73 32.99
C VAL A 69 -10.86 71.05 31.65
N VAL A 70 -10.67 71.81 30.58
CA VAL A 70 -10.35 71.26 29.25
C VAL A 70 -9.01 70.51 29.26
N GLU A 71 -7.97 71.04 29.92
CA GLU A 71 -6.68 70.37 30.03
C GLU A 71 -6.77 69.05 30.81
N VAL A 72 -7.47 69.03 31.95
CA VAL A 72 -7.63 67.80 32.76
C VAL A 72 -8.43 66.74 32.00
N VAL A 73 -9.51 67.13 31.32
CA VAL A 73 -10.31 66.22 30.49
C VAL A 73 -9.48 65.68 29.31
N LYS A 74 -8.68 66.53 28.67
CA LYS A 74 -7.80 66.12 27.57
C LYS A 74 -6.73 65.12 28.03
N ALA A 75 -6.05 65.41 29.15
CA ALA A 75 -5.05 64.51 29.73
C ALA A 75 -5.66 63.16 30.16
N THR A 76 -6.89 63.17 30.69
CA THR A 76 -7.61 61.94 31.07
C THR A 76 -7.99 61.12 29.85
N ASN A 77 -8.47 61.76 28.78
CA ASN A 77 -8.77 61.10 27.51
C ASN A 77 -7.51 60.52 26.83
N GLU A 78 -6.38 61.21 26.89
CA GLU A 78 -5.11 60.70 26.35
C GLU A 78 -4.65 59.44 27.09
N ASN A 79 -4.78 59.41 28.43
CA ASN A 79 -4.47 58.20 29.21
C ASN A 79 -5.41 57.03 28.91
N GLN A 80 -6.72 57.27 28.72
CA GLN A 80 -7.66 56.23 28.32
C GLN A 80 -7.31 55.65 26.94
N ARG A 81 -7.02 56.52 25.96
CA ARG A 81 -6.61 56.07 24.62
C ARG A 81 -5.33 55.24 24.65
N ALA A 82 -4.34 55.60 25.48
CA ALA A 82 -3.11 54.84 25.62
C ALA A 82 -3.37 53.44 26.23
N GLN A 83 -4.31 53.30 27.17
CA GLN A 83 -4.70 52.00 27.72
C GLN A 83 -5.46 51.13 26.71
N ASP A 84 -6.38 51.73 25.95
CA ASP A 84 -7.12 51.02 24.90
C ASP A 84 -6.17 50.48 23.82
N ASP A 85 -5.15 51.25 23.43
CA ASP A 85 -4.15 50.82 22.46
C ASP A 85 -3.28 49.67 23.01
N LEU A 86 -2.86 49.73 24.28
CA LEU A 86 -2.16 48.62 24.94
C LEU A 86 -3.02 47.35 25.01
N GLU A 87 -4.32 47.47 25.29
CA GLU A 87 -5.24 46.32 25.29
C GLU A 87 -5.40 45.73 23.87
N ALA A 88 -5.47 46.59 22.85
CA ALA A 88 -5.53 46.14 21.47
C ALA A 88 -4.23 45.40 21.06
N GLN A 89 -3.06 45.96 21.40
CA GLN A 89 -1.76 45.34 21.10
C GLN A 89 -1.59 43.98 21.81
N THR A 90 -1.99 43.88 23.07
CA THR A 90 -1.91 42.61 23.82
C THR A 90 -2.83 41.54 23.23
N LYS A 91 -4.04 41.90 22.81
CA LYS A 91 -4.95 40.97 22.11
C LYS A 91 -4.37 40.54 20.76
N MET A 92 -3.81 41.46 19.98
CA MET A 92 -3.16 41.11 18.71
C MET A 92 -1.97 40.17 18.92
N ALA A 93 -1.14 40.41 19.94
CA ALA A 93 -0.01 39.55 20.28
C ALA A 93 -0.47 38.14 20.68
N GLN A 94 -1.54 38.01 21.47
CA GLN A 94 -2.13 36.71 21.81
C GLN A 94 -2.64 35.97 20.56
N TRP A 95 -3.37 36.66 19.68
CA TRP A 95 -3.83 36.06 18.43
C TRP A 95 -2.68 35.60 17.54
N ALA A 96 -1.65 36.45 17.37
CA ALA A 96 -0.46 36.10 16.61
C ALA A 96 0.25 34.87 17.19
N PHE A 97 0.35 34.78 18.52
CA PHE A 97 0.93 33.61 19.20
C PHE A 97 0.14 32.32 18.90
N PHE A 98 -1.19 32.35 18.98
CA PHE A 98 -2.03 31.19 18.62
C PHE A 98 -1.96 30.83 17.14
N SER A 99 -1.88 31.83 16.26
CA SER A 99 -1.68 31.59 14.82
C SER A 99 -0.36 30.87 14.55
N VAL A 100 0.74 31.29 15.19
CA VAL A 100 2.05 30.62 15.06
C VAL A 100 1.97 29.18 15.55
N LEU A 101 1.37 28.93 16.72
CA LEU A 101 1.20 27.57 17.25
C LEU A 101 0.38 26.68 16.31
N SER A 102 -0.71 27.21 15.76
CA SER A 102 -1.56 26.50 14.79
C SER A 102 -0.79 26.16 13.50
N SER A 103 -0.02 27.11 12.96
CA SER A 103 0.83 26.87 11.80
C SER A 103 1.92 25.83 12.08
N CYS A 104 2.58 25.89 13.24
CA CYS A 104 3.56 24.87 13.65
C CYS A 104 2.92 23.48 13.73
N PHE A 105 1.71 23.36 14.32
CA PHE A 105 0.98 22.10 14.38
C PHE A 105 0.60 21.58 13.00
N GLY A 106 0.13 22.46 12.10
CA GLY A 106 -0.15 22.12 10.71
C GLY A 106 1.06 21.56 9.95
N LEU A 107 2.24 22.17 10.14
CA LEU A 107 3.49 21.69 9.54
C LEU A 107 3.91 20.32 10.08
N ILE A 108 3.72 20.06 11.37
CA ILE A 108 3.99 18.75 11.98
C ILE A 108 3.08 17.69 11.36
N LEU A 109 1.77 17.95 11.28
CA LEU A 109 0.81 17.03 10.65
C LEU A 109 1.14 16.77 9.18
N LEU A 110 1.50 17.81 8.43
CA LEU A 110 1.92 17.67 7.03
C LEU A 110 3.15 16.75 6.92
N GLY A 111 4.15 16.93 7.79
CA GLY A 111 5.34 16.08 7.84
C GLY A 111 5.02 14.62 8.13
N PHE A 112 4.07 14.33 9.03
CA PHE A 112 3.59 12.97 9.28
C PHE A 112 2.88 12.39 8.04
N THR A 113 1.97 13.14 7.43
CA THR A 113 1.25 12.71 6.23
C THR A 113 2.22 12.35 5.11
N LEU A 114 3.23 13.20 4.85
CA LEU A 114 4.26 12.95 3.84
C LEU A 114 5.10 11.70 4.13
N ARG A 115 5.40 11.40 5.41
CA ARG A 115 6.10 10.17 5.78
C ARG A 115 5.26 8.93 5.53
N TYR A 116 3.96 8.98 5.82
CA TYR A 116 3.05 7.86 5.56
C TYR A 116 2.82 7.64 4.06
N THR A 117 2.61 8.71 3.29
CA THR A 117 2.47 8.60 1.83
C THR A 117 3.74 8.07 1.18
N LYS A 118 4.92 8.49 1.65
CA LYS A 118 6.19 7.93 1.18
C LYS A 118 6.26 6.42 1.43
N LYS A 119 5.98 5.95 2.66
CA LYS A 119 5.99 4.51 2.96
C LYS A 119 4.96 3.73 2.13
N ALA A 120 3.78 4.31 1.91
CA ALA A 120 2.75 3.70 1.08
C ALA A 120 3.18 3.63 -0.40
N ALA A 121 3.84 4.68 -0.91
CA ALA A 121 4.38 4.71 -2.26
C ALA A 121 5.52 3.70 -2.44
N ASP A 122 6.44 3.60 -1.48
CA ASP A 122 7.54 2.61 -1.50
C ASP A 122 6.98 1.18 -1.53
N ALA A 123 5.99 0.86 -0.68
CA ALA A 123 5.33 -0.44 -0.68
C ALA A 123 4.53 -0.71 -1.97
N ALA A 124 3.89 0.31 -2.54
CA ALA A 124 3.20 0.20 -3.81
C ALA A 124 4.16 0.00 -4.99
N ALA A 125 5.34 0.61 -4.94
CA ALA A 125 6.38 0.43 -5.95
C ALA A 125 6.91 -1.00 -5.97
N GLU A 126 7.12 -1.62 -4.80
CA GLU A 126 7.50 -3.03 -4.69
C GLU A 126 6.42 -3.96 -5.28
N LEU A 127 5.14 -3.74 -4.94
CA LEU A 127 4.03 -4.51 -5.50
C LEU A 127 3.90 -4.31 -7.01
N TYR A 128 4.08 -3.08 -7.49
CA TYR A 128 4.04 -2.78 -8.91
C TYR A 128 5.21 -3.43 -9.65
N GLU A 129 6.41 -3.47 -9.06
CA GLU A 129 7.53 -4.18 -9.66
C GLU A 129 7.21 -5.67 -9.80
N LEU A 130 6.63 -6.30 -8.78
CA LEU A 130 6.19 -7.70 -8.85
C LEU A 130 5.10 -7.94 -9.89
N GLU A 131 4.08 -7.08 -9.96
CA GLU A 131 2.97 -7.21 -10.93
C GLU A 131 3.40 -6.87 -12.37
N SER A 132 4.44 -6.03 -12.52
CA SER A 132 5.02 -5.67 -13.81
C SER A 132 5.85 -6.80 -14.41
N GLN A 133 6.35 -7.73 -13.60
CA GLN A 133 7.18 -8.82 -14.06
C GLN A 133 6.37 -9.81 -14.91
N PRO A 134 6.97 -10.37 -15.97
CA PRO A 134 6.31 -11.40 -16.74
C PRO A 134 6.16 -12.64 -15.87
N PHE A 135 4.98 -13.26 -15.93
CA PHE A 135 4.70 -14.49 -15.22
C PHE A 135 4.05 -15.46 -16.21
N LEU A 136 4.83 -16.44 -16.67
CA LEU A 136 4.31 -17.43 -17.62
C LEU A 136 3.80 -18.64 -16.87
N SER A 137 2.52 -19.00 -17.01
CA SER A 137 1.96 -20.27 -16.55
C SER A 137 1.61 -21.16 -17.74
N LEU A 138 1.61 -22.48 -17.53
CA LEU A 138 1.13 -23.42 -18.54
C LEU A 138 -0.35 -23.71 -18.24
N GLU A 139 -1.19 -23.74 -19.27
CA GLU A 139 -2.59 -24.14 -19.18
C GLU A 139 -2.85 -25.28 -20.16
N VAL A 140 -3.49 -26.34 -19.68
CA VAL A 140 -3.92 -27.46 -20.53
C VAL A 140 -5.19 -27.07 -21.26
N ILE A 141 -5.17 -27.15 -22.59
CA ILE A 141 -6.34 -26.93 -23.42
C ILE A 141 -7.21 -28.18 -23.33
N ASP A 142 -8.48 -27.98 -22.98
CA ASP A 142 -9.47 -29.07 -22.88
C ASP A 142 -9.12 -30.16 -21.86
N GLY A 143 -8.45 -29.77 -20.76
CA GLY A 143 -8.02 -30.71 -19.71
C GLY A 143 -9.17 -31.53 -19.14
N ALA A 144 -10.35 -30.92 -18.99
CA ALA A 144 -11.55 -31.59 -18.49
C ALA A 144 -11.90 -32.87 -19.27
N ASN A 145 -11.61 -32.92 -20.57
CA ASN A 145 -11.88 -34.06 -21.46
C ASN A 145 -10.67 -34.97 -21.70
N PHE A 146 -9.47 -34.55 -21.28
CA PHE A 146 -8.27 -35.37 -21.43
C PHE A 146 -8.27 -36.55 -20.45
N ARG A 147 -8.01 -37.75 -20.96
CA ARG A 147 -7.97 -39.01 -20.20
C ARG A 147 -6.78 -39.86 -20.65
N ILE A 148 -6.34 -40.73 -19.74
CA ILE A 148 -5.36 -41.77 -20.03
C ILE A 148 -6.05 -43.11 -19.78
N ILE A 149 -6.30 -43.87 -20.85
CA ILE A 149 -7.03 -45.15 -20.85
C ILE A 149 -6.14 -46.20 -21.52
N ASP A 150 -5.88 -47.33 -20.85
CA ASP A 150 -5.10 -48.46 -21.38
C ASP A 150 -3.75 -48.08 -22.00
N GLY A 151 -3.04 -47.15 -21.37
CA GLY A 151 -1.73 -46.65 -21.77
C GLY A 151 -1.76 -45.60 -22.87
N LYS A 152 -2.96 -45.22 -23.33
CA LYS A 152 -3.19 -44.25 -24.39
C LYS A 152 -3.71 -42.95 -23.82
N ALA A 153 -3.08 -41.85 -24.23
CA ALA A 153 -3.53 -40.50 -23.94
C ALA A 153 -4.48 -40.02 -25.03
N GLY A 154 -5.58 -39.38 -24.65
CA GLY A 154 -6.55 -38.88 -25.60
C GLY A 154 -7.64 -38.04 -24.96
N PHE A 155 -8.63 -37.68 -25.77
CA PHE A 155 -9.76 -36.87 -25.37
C PHE A 155 -11.04 -37.68 -25.47
N VAL A 156 -11.93 -37.51 -24.50
CA VAL A 156 -13.30 -38.05 -24.56
C VAL A 156 -14.20 -36.96 -25.09
N ARG A 157 -14.85 -37.22 -26.23
CA ARG A 157 -15.85 -36.32 -26.81
C ARG A 157 -17.04 -37.16 -27.25
N ASP A 158 -18.25 -36.77 -26.83
CA ASP A 158 -19.49 -37.48 -27.16
C ASP A 158 -19.42 -38.99 -26.80
N ASP A 159 -18.87 -39.30 -25.62
CA ASP A 159 -18.61 -40.66 -25.09
C ASP A 159 -17.60 -41.51 -25.89
N GLU A 160 -16.99 -40.97 -26.95
CA GLU A 160 -15.95 -41.63 -27.71
C GLU A 160 -14.55 -41.18 -27.26
N PHE A 161 -13.68 -42.14 -26.94
CA PHE A 161 -12.27 -41.87 -26.67
C PHE A 161 -11.49 -41.80 -27.99
N LYS A 162 -10.86 -40.65 -28.24
CA LYS A 162 -9.97 -40.46 -29.37
C LYS A 162 -8.55 -40.20 -28.89
N GLU A 163 -7.64 -41.10 -29.28
CA GLU A 163 -6.22 -40.93 -29.03
C GLU A 163 -5.74 -39.61 -29.66
N GLY A 164 -5.00 -38.82 -28.88
CA GLY A 164 -4.62 -37.48 -29.28
C GLY A 164 -3.62 -36.87 -28.31
N PRO A 165 -2.82 -35.91 -28.78
CA PRO A 165 -1.78 -35.34 -27.95
C PRO A 165 -2.36 -34.33 -26.96
N LEU A 166 -1.76 -34.24 -25.77
CA LEU A 166 -2.04 -33.15 -24.84
C LEU A 166 -1.66 -31.81 -25.50
N PHE A 167 -2.60 -30.87 -25.55
CA PHE A 167 -2.35 -29.51 -26.01
C PHE A 167 -2.26 -28.58 -24.80
N CYS A 168 -1.26 -27.72 -24.79
CA CYS A 168 -1.11 -26.69 -23.76
C CYS A 168 -0.93 -25.33 -24.42
N LYS A 169 -1.25 -24.26 -23.71
CA LYS A 169 -0.86 -22.89 -24.07
C LYS A 169 -0.14 -22.25 -22.89
N ILE A 170 0.74 -21.31 -23.18
CA ILE A 170 1.41 -20.51 -22.15
C ILE A 170 0.56 -19.26 -21.95
N ILE A 171 0.15 -18.98 -20.72
CA ILE A 171 -0.50 -17.73 -20.37
C ILE A 171 0.52 -16.83 -19.70
N ASN A 172 0.59 -15.57 -20.12
CA ASN A 172 1.31 -14.55 -19.38
C ASN A 172 0.36 -13.80 -18.45
N GLY A 173 0.46 -14.03 -17.15
CA GLY A 173 -0.27 -13.27 -16.12
C GLY A 173 0.35 -11.90 -15.82
N GLY A 174 1.58 -11.66 -16.28
CA GLY A 174 2.31 -10.41 -16.05
C GLY A 174 1.91 -9.28 -17.00
N ARG A 175 2.24 -8.04 -16.61
CA ARG A 175 1.98 -6.83 -17.43
C ARG A 175 3.08 -6.51 -18.46
N SER A 176 4.17 -7.27 -18.48
CA SER A 176 5.22 -7.15 -19.50
C SER A 176 5.26 -8.38 -20.39
N SER A 177 5.68 -8.20 -21.65
CA SER A 177 5.87 -9.30 -22.59
C SER A 177 7.06 -10.16 -22.19
N ALA A 178 6.93 -11.47 -22.42
CA ALA A 178 7.97 -12.44 -22.16
C ALA A 178 8.22 -13.30 -23.41
N ILE A 179 9.39 -13.91 -23.46
CA ILE A 179 9.73 -14.93 -24.44
C ILE A 179 9.98 -16.20 -23.65
N ALA A 180 9.16 -17.23 -23.86
CA ALA A 180 9.45 -18.56 -23.32
C ALA A 180 10.65 -19.13 -24.10
N THR A 181 11.75 -19.37 -23.39
CA THR A 181 13.03 -19.80 -23.96
C THR A 181 13.22 -21.32 -23.89
N ARG A 182 12.63 -21.95 -22.87
CA ARG A 182 12.70 -23.40 -22.66
C ARG A 182 11.46 -23.88 -21.94
N ILE A 183 10.96 -25.03 -22.36
CA ILE A 183 9.90 -25.74 -21.64
C ILE A 183 10.45 -27.13 -21.32
N HIS A 184 10.64 -27.39 -20.03
CA HIS A 184 10.93 -28.71 -19.52
C HIS A 184 9.63 -29.38 -19.10
N ARG A 185 9.44 -30.64 -19.47
CA ARG A 185 8.24 -31.40 -19.11
C ARG A 185 8.56 -32.87 -18.89
N GLU A 186 7.86 -33.47 -17.94
CA GLU A 186 7.99 -34.87 -17.58
C GLU A 186 6.64 -35.46 -17.19
N TRP A 187 6.47 -36.73 -17.55
CA TRP A 187 5.39 -37.56 -17.03
C TRP A 187 5.92 -38.44 -15.90
N SER A 188 5.19 -38.47 -14.79
CA SER A 188 5.46 -39.39 -13.69
C SER A 188 4.21 -40.16 -13.32
N PHE A 189 4.36 -41.46 -13.11
CA PHE A 189 3.28 -42.36 -12.73
C PHE A 189 3.55 -42.84 -11.32
N CYS A 190 2.72 -42.42 -10.36
CA CYS A 190 2.94 -42.70 -8.96
C CYS A 190 1.72 -43.39 -8.34
N GLU A 191 1.96 -44.14 -7.28
CA GLU A 191 0.89 -44.70 -6.47
C GLU A 191 0.03 -43.60 -5.86
N LYS A 192 -1.24 -43.93 -5.59
CA LYS A 192 -2.19 -42.99 -4.99
C LYS A 192 -1.65 -42.49 -3.65
N GLY A 193 -1.46 -41.17 -3.53
CA GLY A 193 -0.99 -40.52 -2.31
C GLY A 193 0.51 -40.24 -2.26
N SER A 194 1.28 -40.63 -3.29
CA SER A 194 2.73 -40.42 -3.37
C SER A 194 3.07 -39.51 -4.55
N PRO A 195 2.91 -38.17 -4.44
CA PRO A 195 3.26 -37.28 -5.54
C PRO A 195 4.76 -37.39 -5.89
N PRO A 196 5.14 -37.22 -7.17
CA PRO A 196 6.54 -37.25 -7.57
C PRO A 196 7.30 -36.10 -6.92
N ALA A 197 8.55 -36.36 -6.52
CA ALA A 197 9.47 -35.30 -6.17
C ALA A 197 9.81 -34.52 -7.44
N ILE A 198 9.24 -33.32 -7.58
CA ILE A 198 9.56 -32.42 -8.69
C ILE A 198 10.98 -31.90 -8.46
N THR A 199 11.93 -32.50 -9.15
CA THR A 199 13.33 -32.09 -9.05
C THR A 199 13.58 -31.05 -10.12
N ILE A 200 13.51 -29.78 -9.74
CA ILE A 200 13.94 -28.69 -10.62
C ILE A 200 15.46 -28.70 -10.62
N GLY A 201 16.06 -29.52 -11.48
CA GLY A 201 17.51 -29.53 -11.66
C GLY A 201 18.00 -28.15 -12.09
N ASP A 202 19.15 -27.73 -11.56
CA ASP A 202 19.85 -26.57 -12.09
C ASP A 202 20.37 -26.95 -13.48
N PRO A 203 19.85 -26.35 -14.57
CA PRO A 203 20.31 -26.67 -15.91
C PRO A 203 21.79 -26.33 -16.13
N ASP A 204 22.36 -25.47 -15.28
CA ASP A 204 23.77 -25.10 -15.30
C ASP A 204 24.62 -25.99 -14.37
N ASP A 205 24.06 -27.04 -13.75
CA ASP A 205 24.83 -28.01 -12.98
C ASP A 205 25.75 -28.85 -13.90
N ARG A 206 26.94 -28.29 -14.15
CA ARG A 206 28.00 -28.93 -14.93
C ARG A 206 28.51 -30.23 -14.32
N LYS A 207 28.25 -30.49 -13.04
CA LYS A 207 28.71 -31.72 -12.36
C LYS A 207 27.79 -32.90 -12.64
N ASN A 208 26.50 -32.64 -12.81
CA ASN A 208 25.50 -33.65 -13.15
C ASN A 208 24.63 -33.14 -14.32
N PRO A 209 25.17 -33.09 -15.55
CA PRO A 209 24.37 -32.70 -16.71
C PRO A 209 23.24 -33.71 -16.87
N VAL A 210 22.01 -33.29 -16.57
CA VAL A 210 20.82 -34.10 -16.85
C VAL A 210 20.65 -34.11 -18.36
N ASP A 211 20.74 -35.28 -19.00
CA ASP A 211 20.47 -35.44 -20.44
C ASP A 211 18.98 -35.18 -20.70
N ASN A 212 18.65 -33.90 -20.80
CA ASN A 212 17.31 -33.40 -21.02
C ASN A 212 17.00 -33.19 -22.51
N SER A 213 17.84 -33.68 -23.42
CA SER A 213 17.72 -33.46 -24.87
C SER A 213 16.36 -33.88 -25.47
N LYS A 214 15.67 -34.83 -24.82
CA LYS A 214 14.31 -35.27 -25.19
C LYS A 214 13.19 -34.55 -24.43
N ARG A 215 13.49 -34.00 -23.25
CA ARG A 215 12.51 -33.40 -22.31
C ARG A 215 12.40 -31.88 -22.44
N ASP A 216 13.44 -31.27 -22.98
CA ASP A 216 13.51 -29.83 -23.20
C ASP A 216 13.07 -29.47 -24.61
N PHE A 217 12.03 -28.66 -24.67
CA PHE A 217 11.70 -27.94 -25.88
C PHE A 217 12.37 -26.57 -25.82
N LEU A 218 13.53 -26.45 -26.49
CA LEU A 218 14.13 -25.16 -26.77
C LEU A 218 13.22 -24.41 -27.74
N THR A 219 12.73 -23.26 -27.32
CA THR A 219 11.75 -22.52 -28.08
C THR A 219 11.93 -21.02 -27.88
N SER A 220 11.33 -20.22 -28.75
CA SER A 220 11.29 -18.77 -28.63
C SER A 220 9.85 -18.36 -28.88
N ILE A 221 8.99 -18.59 -27.89
CA ILE A 221 7.56 -18.29 -28.00
C ILE A 221 7.33 -16.93 -27.35
N PRO A 222 7.13 -15.87 -28.14
CA PRO A 222 6.75 -14.58 -27.58
C PRO A 222 5.33 -14.66 -27.04
N VAL A 223 5.14 -14.24 -25.79
CA VAL A 223 3.85 -14.11 -25.14
C VAL A 223 3.70 -12.67 -24.66
N GLY A 224 2.78 -11.94 -25.28
CA GLY A 224 2.47 -10.56 -24.90
C GLY A 224 1.98 -10.48 -23.45
N ALA A 225 2.01 -9.29 -22.87
CA ALA A 225 1.41 -9.02 -21.57
C ALA A 225 -0.07 -9.44 -21.53
N GLN A 226 -0.49 -10.12 -20.45
CA GLN A 226 -1.88 -10.57 -20.26
C GLN A 226 -2.47 -11.36 -21.45
N SER A 227 -1.62 -12.08 -22.19
CA SER A 227 -2.00 -12.81 -23.40
C SER A 227 -1.66 -14.29 -23.28
N SER A 228 -2.07 -15.07 -24.28
CA SER A 228 -1.73 -16.49 -24.36
C SER A 228 -0.99 -16.81 -25.65
N SER A 229 -0.09 -17.79 -25.60
CA SER A 229 0.58 -18.31 -26.78
C SER A 229 -0.41 -19.09 -27.66
N PRO A 230 -0.06 -19.32 -28.93
CA PRO A 230 -0.69 -20.39 -29.71
C PRO A 230 -0.60 -21.74 -28.96
N PRO A 231 -1.52 -22.68 -29.23
CA PRO A 231 -1.44 -24.05 -28.73
C PRO A 231 -0.09 -24.69 -29.07
N ILE A 232 0.50 -25.35 -28.08
CA ILE A 232 1.75 -26.10 -28.15
C ILE A 232 1.43 -27.55 -27.85
N THR A 233 1.88 -28.44 -28.72
CA THR A 233 1.72 -29.88 -28.52
C THR A 233 2.74 -30.36 -27.48
N THR A 234 2.25 -30.93 -26.38
CA THR A 234 3.11 -31.40 -25.29
C THR A 234 3.37 -32.90 -25.29
N PHE A 235 2.59 -33.64 -26.08
CA PHE A 235 2.65 -35.09 -26.14
C PHE A 235 3.15 -35.54 -27.52
N ASN A 236 4.42 -35.90 -27.63
CA ASN A 236 4.93 -36.62 -28.80
C ASN A 236 5.98 -37.69 -28.45
N ASP A 237 6.20 -37.92 -27.15
CA ASP A 237 7.09 -38.99 -26.72
C ASP A 237 6.29 -40.29 -26.68
N GLN A 238 6.56 -41.16 -27.64
CA GLN A 238 5.99 -42.50 -27.82
C GLN A 238 6.36 -43.46 -26.69
N THR A 239 6.20 -43.07 -25.42
CA THR A 239 6.30 -44.02 -24.31
C THR A 239 4.95 -44.70 -24.18
N SER A 240 4.88 -45.96 -24.59
CA SER A 240 3.84 -46.89 -24.17
C SER A 240 3.81 -46.91 -22.64
N ILE A 241 2.82 -46.25 -22.05
CA ILE A 241 2.67 -46.17 -20.59
C ILE A 241 2.10 -47.51 -20.13
N CYS A 242 2.89 -48.32 -19.42
CA CYS A 242 2.37 -49.50 -18.73
C CYS A 242 1.49 -49.06 -17.55
N LEU A 243 0.17 -49.10 -17.73
CA LEU A 243 -0.80 -48.72 -16.70
C LEU A 243 -1.10 -49.91 -15.76
N GLU A 244 -0.46 -49.88 -14.60
CA GLU A 244 -1.15 -50.23 -13.35
C GLU A 244 -2.02 -49.02 -12.91
N PRO A 245 -2.99 -49.17 -11.98
CA PRO A 245 -3.84 -48.07 -11.51
C PRO A 245 -3.02 -47.03 -10.71
N LYS A 246 -2.25 -46.21 -11.43
CA LYS A 246 -1.36 -45.16 -10.91
C LYS A 246 -1.90 -43.79 -11.33
N ASN A 247 -1.68 -42.80 -10.46
CA ASN A 247 -1.93 -41.41 -10.77
C ASN A 247 -0.89 -40.95 -11.78
N ALA A 248 -1.31 -40.25 -12.83
CA ALA A 248 -0.41 -39.65 -13.80
C ALA A 248 -0.21 -38.17 -13.47
N TYR A 249 1.05 -37.75 -13.42
CA TYR A 249 1.47 -36.39 -13.15
C TYR A 249 2.19 -35.86 -14.38
N PHE A 250 1.72 -34.74 -14.94
CA PHE A 250 2.41 -33.99 -15.98
C PHE A 250 2.97 -32.73 -15.35
N HIS A 251 4.28 -32.68 -15.15
CA HIS A 251 4.93 -31.60 -14.43
C HIS A 251 6.16 -31.11 -15.17
N GLY A 252 6.69 -29.97 -14.76
CA GLY A 252 7.84 -29.37 -15.39
C GLY A 252 7.96 -27.89 -15.08
N PHE A 253 8.68 -27.18 -15.93
CA PHE A 253 8.85 -25.73 -15.82
C PHE A 253 8.99 -25.04 -17.17
N VAL A 254 8.65 -23.76 -17.19
CA VAL A 254 8.87 -22.84 -18.31
C VAL A 254 9.94 -21.85 -17.87
N GLU A 255 11.06 -21.82 -18.59
CA GLU A 255 12.02 -20.71 -18.51
C GLU A 255 11.61 -19.64 -19.49
N PHE A 256 11.73 -18.40 -19.05
CA PHE A 256 11.41 -17.25 -19.88
C PHE A 256 12.41 -16.14 -19.65
N SER A 257 12.54 -15.30 -20.66
CA SER A 257 13.19 -14.01 -20.53
C SER A 257 12.18 -12.89 -20.75
N ASP A 258 12.44 -11.73 -20.17
CA ASP A 258 11.74 -10.51 -20.58
C ASP A 258 12.07 -10.17 -22.04
N ALA A 259 11.30 -9.24 -22.62
CA ALA A 259 11.54 -8.78 -23.99
C ALA A 259 12.94 -8.17 -24.21
N SER A 260 13.62 -7.73 -23.13
CA SER A 260 14.99 -7.21 -23.20
C SER A 260 16.07 -8.29 -23.17
N GLY A 261 15.70 -9.54 -22.83
CA GLY A 261 16.62 -10.66 -22.64
C GLY A 261 17.50 -10.55 -21.39
N ARG A 262 17.31 -9.51 -20.56
CA ARG A 262 18.16 -9.24 -19.38
C ARG A 262 17.67 -9.97 -18.14
N ARG A 263 16.35 -10.08 -17.97
CA ARG A 263 15.75 -10.77 -16.84
C ARG A 263 15.33 -12.17 -17.29
N ARG A 264 15.77 -13.17 -16.55
CA ARG A 264 15.35 -14.57 -16.71
C ARG A 264 14.50 -14.97 -15.51
N GLY A 265 13.56 -15.86 -15.73
CA GLY A 265 12.72 -16.42 -14.70
C GLY A 265 12.26 -17.81 -15.06
N ARG A 266 11.73 -18.53 -14.07
CA ARG A 266 11.22 -19.87 -14.20
C ARG A 266 9.83 -19.98 -13.56
N THR A 267 8.93 -20.73 -14.16
CA THR A 267 7.64 -21.06 -13.55
C THR A 267 7.43 -22.56 -13.63
N GLY A 268 7.12 -23.22 -12.51
CA GLY A 268 6.75 -24.62 -12.49
C GLY A 268 5.28 -24.87 -12.85
N PHE A 269 4.97 -26.09 -13.25
CA PHE A 269 3.60 -26.56 -13.40
C PHE A 269 3.49 -28.03 -12.99
N CYS A 270 2.31 -28.46 -12.54
CA CYS A 270 2.01 -29.84 -12.19
C CYS A 270 0.51 -30.14 -12.38
N PHE A 271 0.19 -30.90 -13.42
CA PHE A 271 -1.16 -31.38 -13.69
C PHE A 271 -1.31 -32.82 -13.21
N VAL A 272 -2.43 -33.10 -12.54
CA VAL A 272 -2.73 -34.43 -12.00
C VAL A 272 -3.91 -35.01 -12.78
N PHE A 273 -3.67 -36.17 -13.38
CA PHE A 273 -4.67 -36.95 -14.09
C PHE A 273 -4.96 -38.21 -13.27
N LEU A 274 -6.19 -38.26 -12.73
CA LEU A 274 -6.66 -39.37 -11.92
C LEU A 274 -7.51 -40.30 -12.80
N PRO A 275 -7.42 -41.63 -12.65
CA PRO A 275 -8.25 -42.57 -13.42
C PRO A 275 -9.75 -42.37 -13.22
N SER A 276 -10.17 -41.87 -12.06
CA SER A 276 -11.57 -41.80 -11.64
C SER A 276 -12.20 -40.39 -11.74
N ILE A 277 -11.46 -39.35 -12.09
CA ILE A 277 -11.94 -37.95 -12.11
C ILE A 277 -11.35 -37.23 -13.33
N SER A 278 -12.10 -36.28 -13.90
CA SER A 278 -11.55 -35.29 -14.84
C SER A 278 -10.31 -34.60 -14.29
N SER A 279 -9.38 -34.21 -15.18
CA SER A 279 -8.07 -33.69 -14.79
C SER A 279 -8.18 -32.53 -13.81
N ARG A 280 -7.33 -32.50 -12.78
CA ARG A 280 -7.14 -31.31 -11.93
C ARG A 280 -5.74 -30.76 -12.16
N GLY A 281 -5.66 -29.57 -12.73
CA GLY A 281 -4.39 -28.87 -12.99
C GLY A 281 -3.99 -27.94 -11.86
N MET A 282 -2.70 -27.89 -11.52
CA MET A 282 -2.12 -26.87 -10.65
C MET A 282 -0.89 -26.26 -11.34
N SER A 283 -0.86 -24.93 -11.48
CA SER A 283 0.36 -24.21 -11.89
C SER A 283 1.04 -23.66 -10.65
N VAL A 284 2.37 -23.73 -10.57
CA VAL A 284 3.13 -23.20 -9.43
C VAL A 284 4.31 -22.41 -9.94
N GLY A 285 4.22 -21.08 -9.90
CA GLY A 285 5.36 -20.24 -10.25
C GLY A 285 6.45 -20.21 -9.20
N PHE A 286 7.71 -20.31 -9.64
CA PHE A 286 8.88 -20.22 -8.79
C PHE A 286 9.79 -19.11 -9.33
N PRO A 287 9.56 -17.83 -8.97
CA PRO A 287 10.51 -16.80 -9.33
C PRO A 287 11.88 -17.21 -8.78
N GLU A 288 12.90 -17.24 -9.64
CA GLU A 288 14.26 -17.72 -9.32
C GLU A 288 14.84 -17.04 -8.06
N ASP A 289 14.31 -15.86 -7.68
CA ASP A 289 14.86 -14.99 -6.66
C ASP A 289 13.97 -14.80 -5.41
N THR A 290 12.77 -15.39 -5.34
CA THR A 290 11.89 -15.21 -4.17
C THR A 290 11.59 -16.52 -3.48
N LYS A 291 12.10 -16.65 -2.25
CA LYS A 291 11.69 -17.68 -1.30
C LYS A 291 10.17 -17.61 -1.05
N GLY A 292 9.40 -18.40 -1.79
CA GLY A 292 8.10 -18.92 -1.34
C GLY A 292 6.82 -18.17 -1.72
N HIS A 293 6.57 -17.91 -3.00
CA HIS A 293 5.23 -17.49 -3.46
C HIS A 293 4.51 -18.62 -4.20
N TRP A 294 3.36 -19.06 -3.66
CA TRP A 294 2.51 -20.10 -4.23
C TRP A 294 1.27 -19.44 -4.84
N TYR A 295 1.09 -19.55 -6.16
CA TYR A 295 -0.16 -19.14 -6.82
C TYR A 295 -1.04 -20.37 -7.02
N TYR A 296 -2.23 -20.37 -6.40
CA TYR A 296 -3.20 -21.46 -6.54
C TYR A 296 -4.27 -21.02 -7.54
N ASN A 297 -4.18 -21.49 -8.79
CA ASN A 297 -5.31 -21.43 -9.72
C ASN A 297 -6.09 -22.74 -9.63
N LYS A 298 -7.27 -22.65 -9.03
CA LYS A 298 -8.27 -23.72 -9.10
C LYS A 298 -8.91 -23.64 -10.48
N ILE A 299 -8.80 -24.69 -11.28
CA ILE A 299 -9.65 -24.85 -12.46
C ILE A 299 -11.02 -25.24 -11.89
N ASP A 300 -11.97 -24.31 -11.91
CA ASP A 300 -13.37 -24.61 -11.55
C ASP A 300 -14.03 -25.37 -12.71
N ASP A 301 -14.70 -26.47 -12.38
CA ASP A 301 -15.45 -27.36 -13.29
C ASP A 301 -16.66 -26.65 -13.92
#